data_AF-M7S7T7-F1
#
_entry.id   AF-M7S7T7-F1
#
_cell.length_a   1.000
_cell.length_b   1.000
_cell.length_c   1.000
_cell.angle_alpha   90.00
_cell.angle_beta   90.00
_cell.angle_gamma   90.00
#
_symmetry.space_group_name_H-M   'P 1'
#
loop_
_entity.id
_entity.type
_entity.pdbx_description
1 polymer ?
#
loop_
_entity_poly.entity_id
_entity_poly.type
_entity_poly.pdbx_seq_one_letter_code
_entity_poly.pdbx_strand_id
1 'polypeptide(L)'
;MTQRPNAGHLAQAIRTDAYHTLTDTSDYHLVAIDYRGFGKSTGTPSETGLIHDGVATVNWAVKTAGVPSNRIVIMGQSLGTAVTSGVAEHFAMQGVEFAGVILIAGFSDMPTLLTTYMAGGVLPILAPIRAIPPLLRFFHRFILDKWRSAERLTNVVSTTRNRLRLTFIHAKNDREIPCHESDTLFRLAAGAAAGGDLSEEKFGAWKEERTKRKDDGSFVSIVTAKPDIIIRQELVRYGGVKGV
;
A
#
# COMPACT_ATOMS: atom_id res chain seq x y z
N MET A 1 -6.34 -27.09 19.55
CA MET A 1 -5.24 -26.77 18.60
C MET A 1 -5.59 -25.49 17.88
N THR A 2 -5.11 -24.34 18.36
CA THR A 2 -5.33 -23.03 17.75
C THR A 2 -4.28 -22.84 16.66
N GLN A 3 -4.69 -22.99 15.39
CA GLN A 3 -3.91 -22.50 14.25
C GLN A 3 -3.67 -20.99 14.49
N ARG A 4 -2.42 -20.60 14.70
CA ARG A 4 -2.03 -19.18 14.74
C ARG A 4 -1.90 -18.71 13.30
N PRO A 5 -2.66 -17.71 12.84
CA PRO A 5 -2.55 -17.23 11.46
C PRO A 5 -1.20 -16.56 11.24
N ASN A 6 -0.53 -16.95 10.15
CA ASN A 6 0.85 -16.60 9.83
C ASN A 6 1.06 -15.14 9.36
N ALA A 7 0.04 -14.26 9.40
CA ALA A 7 0.16 -12.84 9.01
C ALA A 7 0.29 -11.85 10.19
N GLY A 8 0.21 -12.39 11.41
CA GLY A 8 0.58 -11.77 12.67
C GLY A 8 -0.36 -10.71 13.24
N HIS A 9 -0.33 -10.53 14.57
CA HIS A 9 -1.20 -9.63 15.33
C HIS A 9 -0.54 -8.29 15.68
N LEU A 10 -1.29 -7.33 16.22
CA LEU A 10 -0.83 -5.98 16.57
C LEU A 10 0.50 -5.94 17.34
N ALA A 11 0.61 -6.76 18.38
CA ALA A 11 1.80 -6.81 19.23
C ALA A 11 2.96 -7.69 18.69
N GLN A 12 2.93 -8.12 17.42
CA GLN A 12 3.89 -9.09 16.91
C GLN A 12 5.13 -8.43 16.30
N ALA A 13 6.30 -9.00 16.62
CA ALA A 13 7.60 -8.65 16.05
C ALA A 13 7.89 -7.14 16.21
N ILE A 14 8.41 -6.51 15.16
CA ILE A 14 8.87 -5.12 15.16
C ILE A 14 7.74 -4.07 15.21
N ARG A 15 6.47 -4.49 15.27
CA ARG A 15 5.33 -3.59 15.14
C ARG A 15 5.22 -2.61 16.30
N THR A 16 5.48 -3.06 17.53
CA THR A 16 5.49 -2.19 18.70
C THR A 16 6.56 -1.11 18.61
N ASP A 17 7.77 -1.49 18.18
CA ASP A 17 8.89 -0.56 18.01
C ASP A 17 8.60 0.45 16.88
N ALA A 18 7.94 0.01 15.81
CA ALA A 18 7.48 0.88 14.74
C ALA A 18 6.41 1.88 15.24
N TYR A 19 5.48 1.45 16.09
CA TYR A 19 4.49 2.36 16.68
C TYR A 19 5.17 3.41 17.55
N HIS A 20 6.11 2.99 18.41
CA HIS A 20 6.92 3.89 19.22
C HIS A 20 7.67 4.88 18.34
N THR A 21 8.35 4.43 17.29
CA THR A 21 9.09 5.33 16.38
C THR A 21 8.18 6.39 15.76
N LEU A 22 6.93 6.06 15.45
CA LEU A 22 5.96 7.03 14.90
C LEU A 22 5.46 8.02 15.95
N THR A 23 5.29 7.60 17.19
CA THR A 23 4.71 8.43 18.27
C THR A 23 5.75 9.18 19.11
N ASP A 24 6.97 8.66 19.21
CA ASP A 24 8.01 9.17 20.12
C ASP A 24 8.56 10.53 19.67
N THR A 25 8.47 10.84 18.36
CA THR A 25 9.03 12.07 17.79
C THR A 25 7.97 13.04 17.28
N SER A 26 6.68 12.80 17.51
CA SER A 26 5.60 13.59 16.90
C SER A 26 4.34 13.70 17.77
N ASP A 27 3.66 14.84 17.70
CA ASP A 27 2.39 15.11 18.39
C ASP A 27 1.16 14.54 17.66
N TYR A 28 1.19 13.26 17.28
CA TYR A 28 0.07 12.56 16.65
C TYR A 28 -0.37 11.34 17.46
N HIS A 29 -1.65 11.01 17.39
CA HIS A 29 -2.18 9.76 17.95
C HIS A 29 -2.09 8.63 16.93
N LEU A 30 -1.68 7.44 17.38
CA LEU A 30 -1.65 6.24 16.56
C LEU A 30 -2.82 5.31 16.95
N VAL A 31 -3.62 4.94 15.96
CA VAL A 31 -4.68 3.94 16.09
C VAL A 31 -4.30 2.74 15.25
N ALA A 32 -4.11 1.60 15.91
CA ALA A 32 -3.82 0.33 15.26
C ALA A 32 -4.86 -0.71 15.70
N ILE A 33 -5.34 -1.51 14.75
CA ILE A 33 -6.34 -2.56 14.99
C ILE A 33 -5.85 -3.94 14.57
N ASP A 34 -6.32 -4.98 15.25
CA ASP A 34 -6.27 -6.34 14.74
C ASP A 34 -7.43 -6.49 13.74
N TYR A 35 -7.14 -6.84 12.49
CA TYR A 35 -8.16 -7.21 11.52
C TYR A 35 -8.92 -8.47 11.98
N ARG A 36 -10.16 -8.66 11.50
CA ARG A 36 -10.94 -9.87 11.79
C ARG A 36 -10.13 -11.15 11.50
N GLY A 37 -10.17 -12.09 12.44
CA GLY A 37 -9.41 -13.33 12.37
C GLY A 37 -7.92 -13.21 12.74
N PHE A 38 -7.46 -12.04 13.18
CA PHE A 38 -6.11 -11.81 13.72
C PHE A 38 -6.17 -11.39 15.18
N GLY A 39 -5.11 -11.71 15.94
CA GLY A 39 -4.96 -11.31 17.33
C GLY A 39 -6.18 -11.66 18.19
N LYS A 40 -6.84 -10.64 18.73
CA LYS A 40 -8.07 -10.81 19.54
C LYS A 40 -9.36 -10.61 18.75
N SER A 41 -9.29 -10.20 17.49
CA SER A 41 -10.47 -9.91 16.66
C SER A 41 -11.10 -11.20 16.13
N THR A 42 -12.41 -11.34 16.31
CA THR A 42 -13.19 -12.50 15.85
C THR A 42 -13.39 -12.50 14.33
N GLY A 43 -13.85 -13.62 13.77
CA GLY A 43 -14.23 -13.75 12.35
C GLY A 43 -13.14 -14.39 11.48
N THR A 44 -13.35 -14.33 10.16
CA THR A 44 -12.44 -14.93 9.16
C THR A 44 -11.97 -13.82 8.21
N PRO A 45 -10.66 -13.75 7.90
CA PRO A 45 -10.14 -12.72 7.02
C PRO A 45 -10.61 -12.93 5.57
N SER A 46 -10.96 -11.83 4.92
CA SER A 46 -11.24 -11.72 3.48
C SER A 46 -10.95 -10.29 3.02
N GLU A 47 -10.75 -10.06 1.73
CA GLU A 47 -10.48 -8.71 1.21
C GLU A 47 -11.56 -7.70 1.62
N THR A 48 -12.82 -8.02 1.35
CA THR A 48 -13.97 -7.18 1.76
C THR A 48 -14.04 -7.01 3.28
N GLY A 49 -13.73 -8.07 4.04
CA GLY A 49 -13.77 -8.04 5.49
C GLY A 49 -12.72 -7.11 6.09
N LEU A 50 -11.47 -7.18 5.62
CA LEU A 50 -10.37 -6.35 6.07
C LEU A 50 -10.60 -4.87 5.70
N ILE A 51 -11.10 -4.60 4.48
CA ILE A 51 -11.49 -3.24 4.07
C ILE A 51 -12.59 -2.70 4.99
N HIS A 52 -13.60 -3.51 5.31
CA HIS A 52 -14.67 -3.11 6.22
C HIS A 52 -14.15 -2.78 7.63
N ASP A 53 -13.17 -3.54 8.14
CA ASP A 53 -12.56 -3.26 9.45
C ASP A 53 -11.77 -1.93 9.43
N GLY A 54 -11.07 -1.64 8.33
CA GLY A 54 -10.41 -0.35 8.13
C GLY A 54 -11.39 0.82 8.04
N VAL A 55 -12.51 0.63 7.32
CA VAL A 55 -13.61 1.61 7.24
C VAL A 55 -14.25 1.84 8.61
N ALA A 56 -14.45 0.78 9.41
CA ALA A 56 -14.97 0.88 10.77
C ALA A 56 -14.01 1.69 11.66
N THR A 57 -12.71 1.48 11.52
CA THR A 57 -11.67 2.22 12.27
C THR A 57 -11.70 3.72 11.94
N VAL A 58 -11.77 4.09 10.66
CA VAL A 58 -11.90 5.50 10.26
C VAL A 58 -13.21 6.10 10.76
N ASN A 59 -14.33 5.37 10.64
CA ASN A 59 -15.62 5.83 11.14
C ASN A 59 -15.59 6.06 12.66
N TRP A 60 -14.94 5.19 13.43
CA TRP A 60 -14.74 5.40 14.85
C TRP A 60 -13.93 6.67 15.12
N ALA A 61 -12.81 6.88 14.42
CA ALA A 61 -11.96 8.07 14.59
C ALA A 61 -12.73 9.37 14.29
N VAL A 62 -13.54 9.38 13.22
CA VAL A 62 -14.33 10.56 12.81
C VAL A 62 -15.54 10.78 13.72
N LYS A 63 -16.35 9.73 13.95
CA LYS A 63 -17.67 9.87 14.59
C LYS A 63 -17.61 9.76 16.11
N THR A 64 -16.67 8.99 16.64
CA THR A 64 -16.55 8.75 18.09
C THR A 64 -15.43 9.58 18.70
N ALA A 65 -14.22 9.54 18.13
CA ALA A 65 -13.10 10.35 18.62
C ALA A 65 -13.15 11.82 18.14
N GLY A 66 -14.05 12.16 17.21
CA GLY A 66 -14.27 13.54 16.76
C GLY A 66 -13.12 14.12 15.92
N VAL A 67 -12.25 13.27 15.36
CA VAL A 67 -11.11 13.73 14.55
C VAL A 67 -11.57 13.98 13.11
N PRO A 68 -11.46 15.20 12.57
CA PRO A 68 -11.88 15.47 11.20
C PRO A 68 -10.97 14.75 10.20
N SER A 69 -11.52 14.32 9.05
CA SER A 69 -10.78 13.52 8.06
C SER A 69 -9.52 14.22 7.53
N ASN A 70 -9.55 15.55 7.41
CA ASN A 70 -8.41 16.38 7.01
C ASN A 70 -7.26 16.43 8.04
N ARG A 71 -7.42 15.80 9.21
CA ARG A 71 -6.39 15.56 10.24
C ARG A 71 -6.04 14.08 10.39
N ILE A 72 -6.60 13.19 9.57
CA ILE A 72 -6.34 11.75 9.60
C ILE A 72 -5.39 11.39 8.46
N VAL A 73 -4.33 10.66 8.78
CA VAL A 73 -3.51 9.95 7.80
C VAL A 73 -3.86 8.47 7.89
N ILE A 74 -4.19 7.85 6.75
CA ILE A 74 -4.35 6.40 6.68
C ILE A 74 -3.07 5.78 6.11
N MET A 75 -2.58 4.74 6.77
CA MET A 75 -1.28 4.15 6.49
C MET A 75 -1.38 2.62 6.46
N GLY A 76 -0.80 2.01 5.44
CA GLY A 76 -0.71 0.57 5.27
C GLY A 76 0.71 0.11 4.97
N GLN A 77 1.06 -1.09 5.41
CA GLN A 77 2.31 -1.76 5.07
C GLN A 77 2.03 -3.15 4.48
N SER A 78 2.74 -3.54 3.42
CA SER A 78 2.60 -4.85 2.77
C SER A 78 1.12 -5.11 2.41
N LEU A 79 0.50 -6.22 2.86
CA LEU A 79 -0.95 -6.46 2.67
C LEU A 79 -1.83 -5.29 3.11
N GLY A 80 -1.41 -4.58 4.17
CA GLY A 80 -2.11 -3.39 4.65
C GLY A 80 -2.20 -2.27 3.62
N THR A 81 -1.32 -2.20 2.60
CA THR A 81 -1.45 -1.21 1.53
C THR A 81 -2.69 -1.47 0.68
N ALA A 82 -2.99 -2.74 0.39
CA ALA A 82 -4.15 -3.09 -0.43
C ALA A 82 -5.47 -2.82 0.32
N VAL A 83 -5.48 -3.07 1.64
CA VAL A 83 -6.58 -2.66 2.53
C VAL A 83 -6.72 -1.14 2.56
N THR A 84 -5.61 -0.41 2.75
CA THR A 84 -5.59 1.05 2.82
C THR A 84 -6.09 1.67 1.52
N SER A 85 -5.72 1.13 0.36
CA SER A 85 -6.25 1.55 -0.94
C SER A 85 -7.77 1.36 -1.05
N GLY A 86 -8.30 0.25 -0.52
CA GLY A 86 -9.76 0.01 -0.44
C GLY A 86 -10.48 0.97 0.49
N VAL A 87 -9.90 1.27 1.65
CA VAL A 87 -10.44 2.26 2.59
C VAL A 87 -10.41 3.65 1.95
N ALA A 88 -9.29 4.04 1.33
CA ALA A 88 -9.14 5.33 0.65
C ALA A 88 -10.20 5.50 -0.45
N GLU A 89 -10.37 4.48 -1.30
CA GLU A 89 -11.39 4.48 -2.37
C GLU A 89 -12.80 4.60 -1.81
N HIS A 90 -13.15 3.82 -0.78
CA HIS A 90 -14.46 3.86 -0.14
C HIS A 90 -14.86 5.27 0.31
N PHE A 91 -13.93 6.00 0.92
CA PHE A 91 -14.17 7.37 1.40
C PHE A 91 -14.08 8.42 0.27
N ALA A 92 -13.17 8.24 -0.69
CA ALA A 92 -13.05 9.12 -1.85
C ALA A 92 -14.35 9.15 -2.68
N MET A 93 -15.00 7.98 -2.86
CA MET A 93 -16.31 7.88 -3.52
C MET A 93 -17.44 8.62 -2.78
N GLN A 94 -17.26 8.91 -1.50
CA GLN A 94 -18.18 9.70 -0.67
C GLN A 94 -17.77 11.18 -0.59
N GLY A 95 -16.70 11.58 -1.29
CA GLY A 95 -16.16 12.94 -1.23
C GLY A 95 -15.39 13.25 0.05
N VAL A 96 -14.97 12.22 0.81
CA VAL A 96 -14.17 12.39 2.02
C VAL A 96 -12.69 12.27 1.65
N GLU A 97 -11.94 13.33 1.93
CA GLU A 97 -10.50 13.42 1.68
C GLU A 97 -9.73 13.42 3.01
N PHE A 98 -8.56 12.77 3.01
CA PHE A 98 -7.69 12.61 4.18
C PHE A 98 -6.51 13.58 4.17
N ALA A 99 -5.87 13.79 5.33
CA ALA A 99 -4.62 14.54 5.42
C ALA A 99 -3.52 13.91 4.58
N GLY A 100 -3.53 12.58 4.48
CA GLY A 100 -2.69 11.80 3.58
C GLY A 100 -3.00 10.31 3.57
N VAL A 101 -2.51 9.65 2.53
CA VAL A 101 -2.54 8.20 2.34
C VAL A 101 -1.09 7.74 2.15
N ILE A 102 -0.62 6.82 3.01
CA ILE A 102 0.77 6.33 2.99
C ILE A 102 0.77 4.81 2.78
N LEU A 103 1.45 4.36 1.73
CA LEU A 103 1.58 2.96 1.36
C LEU A 103 3.05 2.56 1.44
N ILE A 104 3.37 1.63 2.35
CA ILE A 104 4.74 1.16 2.58
C ILE A 104 4.89 -0.27 2.08
N ALA A 105 5.89 -0.51 1.22
CA ALA A 105 6.14 -1.81 0.62
C ALA A 105 4.87 -2.40 -0.02
N GLY A 106 4.17 -1.58 -0.82
CA GLY A 106 2.92 -1.98 -1.45
C GLY A 106 3.11 -2.79 -2.71
N PHE A 107 2.05 -3.46 -3.15
CA PHE A 107 1.98 -4.21 -4.40
C PHE A 107 0.75 -3.82 -5.23
N SER A 108 0.87 -3.99 -6.55
CA SER A 108 -0.15 -3.63 -7.54
C SER A 108 -1.39 -4.52 -7.47
N ASP A 109 -1.19 -5.84 -7.47
CA ASP A 109 -2.23 -6.85 -7.24
C ASP A 109 -1.63 -8.19 -6.75
N MET A 110 -2.45 -8.98 -6.05
CA MET A 110 -2.00 -10.23 -5.43
C MET A 110 -1.59 -11.31 -6.45
N PRO A 111 -2.26 -11.48 -7.60
CA PRO A 111 -1.78 -12.36 -8.67
C PRO A 111 -0.36 -12.02 -9.15
N THR A 112 -0.07 -10.74 -9.38
CA THR A 112 1.26 -10.28 -9.80
C THR A 112 2.28 -10.55 -8.70
N LEU A 113 1.95 -10.23 -7.45
CA LEU A 113 2.81 -10.52 -6.31
C LEU A 113 3.11 -12.01 -6.19
N LEU A 114 2.13 -12.91 -6.33
CA LEU A 114 2.35 -14.36 -6.20
C LEU A 114 3.29 -14.91 -7.29
N THR A 115 3.38 -14.27 -8.45
CA THR A 115 4.35 -14.66 -9.49
C THR A 115 5.78 -14.19 -9.21
N THR A 116 5.94 -13.16 -8.37
CA THR A 116 7.24 -12.56 -8.02
C THR A 116 7.65 -12.82 -6.57
N TYR A 117 6.74 -13.37 -5.75
CA TYR A 117 6.94 -13.62 -4.33
C TYR A 117 8.03 -14.66 -4.10
N MET A 118 9.09 -14.24 -3.41
CA MET A 118 10.23 -15.08 -3.07
C MET A 118 10.08 -15.58 -1.63
N ALA A 119 9.58 -16.80 -1.44
CA ALA A 119 9.64 -17.40 -0.10
C ALA A 119 11.08 -17.64 0.30
N GLY A 120 11.48 -17.08 1.44
CA GLY A 120 12.84 -17.18 1.95
C GLY A 120 13.90 -16.50 1.08
N GLY A 121 13.53 -15.68 0.08
CA GLY A 121 14.47 -14.88 -0.71
C GLY A 121 15.34 -15.65 -1.73
N VAL A 122 15.05 -16.92 -2.03
CA VAL A 122 15.92 -17.76 -2.90
C VAL A 122 15.22 -18.31 -4.15
N LEU A 123 13.90 -18.55 -4.11
CA LEU A 123 13.15 -19.01 -5.29
C LEU A 123 11.75 -18.37 -5.37
N PRO A 124 11.37 -17.75 -6.51
CA PRO A 124 9.99 -17.41 -6.77
C PRO A 124 9.17 -18.70 -6.93
N ILE A 125 8.35 -19.05 -5.93
CA ILE A 125 7.71 -20.37 -5.81
C ILE A 125 6.88 -20.73 -7.06
N LEU A 126 6.31 -19.71 -7.73
CA LEU A 126 5.42 -19.91 -8.88
C LEU A 126 6.04 -19.48 -10.22
N ALA A 127 7.32 -19.09 -10.28
CA ALA A 127 7.94 -18.67 -11.55
C ALA A 127 7.92 -19.76 -12.66
N PRO A 128 8.13 -21.06 -12.38
CA PRO A 128 8.02 -22.10 -13.40
C PRO A 128 6.62 -22.19 -14.04
N ILE A 129 5.56 -21.83 -13.29
CA ILE A 129 4.17 -21.85 -13.78
C ILE A 129 3.93 -20.73 -14.82
N ARG A 130 4.75 -19.67 -14.82
CA ARG A 130 4.70 -18.59 -15.83
C ARG A 130 4.95 -19.09 -17.25
N ALA A 131 5.72 -20.18 -17.41
CA ALA A 131 5.97 -20.81 -18.70
C ALA A 131 4.78 -21.63 -19.23
N ILE A 132 3.71 -21.79 -18.43
CA ILE A 132 2.51 -22.56 -18.78
C ILE A 132 1.27 -21.66 -18.62
N PRO A 133 0.98 -20.78 -19.61
CA PRO A 133 -0.10 -19.80 -19.52
C PRO A 133 -1.50 -20.36 -19.16
N PRO A 134 -1.91 -21.57 -19.61
CA PRO A 134 -3.19 -22.15 -19.19
C PRO A 134 -3.25 -22.50 -17.69
N LEU A 135 -2.14 -22.97 -17.13
CA LEU A 135 -2.04 -23.35 -15.72
C LEU A 135 -2.02 -22.10 -14.82
N LEU A 136 -1.30 -21.06 -15.23
CA LEU A 136 -1.32 -19.76 -14.55
C LEU A 136 -2.73 -19.14 -14.53
N ARG A 137 -3.44 -19.17 -15.67
CA ARG A 137 -4.86 -18.73 -15.76
C ARG A 137 -5.79 -19.54 -14.88
N PHE A 138 -5.55 -20.85 -14.76
CA PHE A 138 -6.29 -21.74 -13.87
C PHE A 138 -6.05 -21.36 -12.39
N PHE A 139 -4.79 -21.13 -11.97
CA PHE A 139 -4.47 -20.67 -10.61
C PHE A 139 -5.05 -19.29 -10.28
N HIS A 140 -5.00 -18.33 -11.20
CA HIS A 140 -5.61 -17.01 -11.02
C HIS A 140 -7.12 -17.08 -10.76
N ARG A 141 -7.81 -18.13 -11.22
CA ARG A 141 -9.25 -18.35 -10.99
C ARG A 141 -9.58 -18.71 -9.54
N PHE A 142 -8.62 -19.24 -8.78
CA PHE A 142 -8.81 -19.63 -7.38
C PHE A 142 -8.36 -18.55 -6.39
N ILE A 143 -7.75 -17.46 -6.88
CA ILE A 143 -7.44 -16.28 -6.07
C ILE A 143 -8.75 -15.48 -5.90
N LEU A 144 -9.45 -15.75 -4.79
CA LEU A 144 -10.72 -15.09 -4.46
C LEU A 144 -10.53 -13.60 -4.16
N ASP A 145 -9.45 -13.24 -3.46
CA ASP A 145 -9.10 -11.88 -3.10
C ASP A 145 -8.06 -11.32 -4.08
N LYS A 146 -8.50 -10.42 -4.96
CA LYS A 146 -7.67 -9.91 -6.08
C LYS A 146 -6.77 -8.76 -5.66
N TRP A 147 -7.14 -8.02 -4.60
CA TRP A 147 -6.36 -6.92 -4.05
C TRP A 147 -5.91 -5.90 -5.10
N ARG A 148 -6.87 -5.34 -5.85
CA ARG A 148 -6.62 -4.45 -7.01
C ARG A 148 -6.16 -3.05 -6.60
N SER A 149 -5.08 -2.93 -5.84
CA SER A 149 -4.55 -1.68 -5.28
C SER A 149 -4.37 -0.60 -6.35
N ALA A 150 -3.84 -0.98 -7.51
CA ALA A 150 -3.62 -0.08 -8.64
C ALA A 150 -4.91 0.63 -9.10
N GLU A 151 -5.96 -0.13 -9.43
CA GLU A 151 -7.25 0.41 -9.88
C GLU A 151 -7.88 1.31 -8.83
N ARG A 152 -7.85 0.88 -7.57
CA ARG A 152 -8.40 1.65 -6.45
C ARG A 152 -7.73 3.01 -6.29
N LEU A 153 -6.40 3.05 -6.42
CA LEU A 153 -5.66 4.30 -6.32
C LEU A 153 -5.91 5.22 -7.51
N THR A 154 -6.04 4.67 -8.72
CA THR A 154 -6.52 5.43 -9.88
C THR A 154 -7.89 6.04 -9.60
N ASN A 155 -8.84 5.28 -9.03
CA ASN A 155 -10.15 5.80 -8.66
C ASN A 155 -10.06 6.92 -7.61
N VAL A 156 -9.23 6.75 -6.57
CA VAL A 156 -8.99 7.80 -5.55
C VAL A 156 -8.47 9.09 -6.19
N VAL A 157 -7.48 8.98 -7.08
CA VAL A 157 -6.91 10.14 -7.79
C VAL A 157 -7.96 10.81 -8.66
N SER A 158 -8.68 10.04 -9.49
CA SER A 158 -9.67 10.56 -10.43
C SER A 158 -10.92 11.16 -9.77
N THR A 159 -11.23 10.77 -8.54
CA THR A 159 -12.40 11.27 -7.79
C THR A 159 -12.06 12.40 -6.82
N THR A 160 -10.77 12.74 -6.67
CA THR A 160 -10.31 13.84 -5.81
C THR A 160 -10.89 15.17 -6.28
N ARG A 161 -11.47 15.94 -5.35
CA ARG A 161 -12.15 17.22 -5.65
C ARG A 161 -11.40 18.44 -5.12
N ASN A 162 -10.71 18.31 -3.99
CA ASN A 162 -9.98 19.42 -3.40
C ASN A 162 -8.51 19.09 -3.24
N ARG A 163 -8.18 18.06 -2.45
CA ARG A 163 -6.79 17.77 -2.09
C ARG A 163 -6.51 16.27 -1.94
N LEU A 164 -5.36 15.85 -2.46
CA LEU A 164 -4.80 14.52 -2.22
C LEU A 164 -3.31 14.61 -1.86
N ARG A 165 -2.90 13.84 -0.85
CA ARG A 165 -1.51 13.55 -0.53
C ARG A 165 -1.33 12.04 -0.51
N LEU A 166 -0.75 11.48 -1.58
CA LEU A 166 -0.53 10.05 -1.72
C LEU A 166 0.97 9.78 -1.70
N THR A 167 1.44 8.95 -0.77
CA THR A 167 2.87 8.63 -0.62
C THR A 167 3.11 7.14 -0.71
N PHE A 168 4.02 6.73 -1.58
CA PHE A 168 4.55 5.38 -1.67
C PHE A 168 5.95 5.36 -1.07
N ILE A 169 6.23 4.42 -0.18
CA ILE A 169 7.56 4.23 0.41
C ILE A 169 7.97 2.78 0.19
N HIS A 170 9.15 2.53 -0.37
CA HIS A 170 9.67 1.18 -0.57
C HIS A 170 11.15 1.11 -0.24
N ALA A 171 11.62 -0.04 0.23
CA ALA A 171 13.04 -0.28 0.44
C ALA A 171 13.67 -0.98 -0.78
N LYS A 172 14.84 -0.52 -1.21
CA LYS A 172 15.60 -1.14 -2.32
C LYS A 172 15.99 -2.59 -2.03
N ASN A 173 16.21 -2.91 -0.76
CA ASN A 173 16.61 -4.24 -0.31
C ASN A 173 15.45 -5.12 0.19
N ASP A 174 14.20 -4.75 -0.12
CA ASP A 174 13.03 -5.57 0.21
C ASP A 174 13.14 -6.94 -0.50
N ARG A 175 13.21 -8.00 0.30
CA ARG A 175 13.38 -9.39 -0.18
C ARG A 175 12.05 -10.08 -0.46
N GLU A 176 10.95 -9.52 0.02
CA GLU A 176 9.62 -10.12 -0.09
C GLU A 176 8.82 -9.51 -1.24
N ILE A 177 8.83 -8.17 -1.33
CA ILE A 177 8.09 -7.41 -2.33
C ILE A 177 9.08 -6.60 -3.16
N PRO A 178 9.29 -6.94 -4.44
CA PRO A 178 10.20 -6.18 -5.30
C PRO A 178 9.83 -4.71 -5.39
N CYS A 179 10.82 -3.81 -5.29
CA CYS A 179 10.56 -2.36 -5.30
C CYS A 179 9.95 -1.82 -6.60
N HIS A 180 10.01 -2.57 -7.71
CA HIS A 180 9.34 -2.19 -8.96
C HIS A 180 7.81 -2.19 -8.84
N GLU A 181 7.23 -2.89 -7.86
CA GLU A 181 5.80 -2.79 -7.56
C GLU A 181 5.40 -1.36 -7.18
N SER A 182 6.28 -0.65 -6.45
CA SER A 182 6.06 0.76 -6.15
C SER A 182 6.12 1.63 -7.41
N ASP A 183 6.91 1.26 -8.42
CA ASP A 183 6.95 1.97 -9.71
C ASP A 183 5.64 1.80 -10.47
N THR A 184 5.07 0.60 -10.49
CA THR A 184 3.75 0.33 -11.09
C THR A 184 2.66 1.15 -10.40
N LEU A 185 2.60 1.12 -9.06
CA LEU A 185 1.61 1.90 -8.30
C LEU A 185 1.77 3.41 -8.54
N PHE A 186 3.02 3.91 -8.51
CA PHE A 186 3.30 5.32 -8.75
C PHE A 186 2.94 5.73 -10.18
N ARG A 187 3.28 4.92 -11.19
CA ARG A 187 2.96 5.20 -12.60
C ARG A 187 1.46 5.36 -12.82
N LEU A 188 0.67 4.43 -12.30
CA LEU A 188 -0.78 4.42 -12.52
C LEU A 188 -1.48 5.57 -11.78
N ALA A 189 -1.08 5.85 -10.54
CA ALA A 189 -1.60 7.00 -9.81
C ALA A 189 -1.19 8.34 -10.46
N ALA A 190 0.07 8.45 -10.87
CA ALA A 190 0.60 9.65 -11.48
C ALA A 190 0.04 9.89 -12.90
N GLY A 191 -0.15 8.84 -13.70
CA GLY A 191 -0.82 8.92 -14.99
C GLY A 191 -2.28 9.38 -14.86
N ALA A 192 -3.00 8.84 -13.88
CA ALA A 192 -4.36 9.27 -13.55
C ALA A 192 -4.42 10.77 -13.17
N ALA A 193 -3.43 11.26 -12.42
CA ALA A 193 -3.34 12.68 -12.05
C ALA A 193 -2.92 13.59 -13.22
N ALA A 194 -2.07 13.09 -14.12
CA ALA A 194 -1.55 13.84 -15.26
C ALA A 194 -2.50 13.88 -16.47
N GLY A 195 -3.66 13.19 -16.40
CA GLY A 195 -4.67 13.19 -17.45
C GLY A 195 -4.30 12.36 -18.68
N GLY A 196 -3.42 11.36 -18.55
CA GLY A 196 -3.00 10.53 -19.68
C GLY A 196 -2.40 9.18 -19.27
N ASP A 197 -2.50 8.20 -20.16
CA ASP A 197 -1.83 6.92 -20.03
C ASP A 197 -0.32 7.10 -20.28
N LEU A 198 0.48 7.03 -19.21
CA LEU A 198 1.93 6.98 -19.30
C LEU A 198 2.31 5.54 -19.67
N SER A 199 2.51 5.30 -20.97
CA SER A 199 3.06 4.03 -21.44
C SER A 199 4.35 3.70 -20.70
N GLU A 200 4.61 2.41 -20.46
CA GLU A 200 5.81 1.94 -19.75
C GLU A 200 7.10 2.53 -20.35
N GLU A 201 7.16 2.61 -21.69
CA GLU A 201 8.31 3.16 -22.43
C GLU A 201 8.56 4.64 -22.13
N LYS A 202 7.50 5.45 -22.00
CA LYS A 202 7.62 6.90 -21.75
C LYS A 202 7.78 7.24 -20.28
N PHE A 203 7.32 6.35 -19.41
CA PHE A 203 7.29 6.58 -17.97
C PHE A 203 8.69 6.76 -17.38
N GLY A 204 9.69 6.01 -17.85
CA GLY A 204 11.06 6.10 -17.32
C GLY A 204 11.66 7.51 -17.42
N ALA A 205 11.68 8.07 -18.63
CA ALA A 205 12.19 9.43 -18.86
C ALA A 205 11.34 10.48 -18.12
N TRP A 206 10.02 10.34 -18.20
CA TRP A 206 9.08 11.24 -17.53
C TRP A 206 9.26 11.27 -16.00
N LYS A 207 9.51 10.10 -15.40
CA LYS A 207 9.78 9.97 -13.97
C LYS A 207 11.13 10.56 -13.61
N GLU A 208 12.16 10.38 -14.43
CA GLU A 208 13.51 10.86 -14.15
C GLU A 208 13.55 12.38 -13.97
N GLU A 209 12.86 13.15 -14.82
CA GLU A 209 12.71 14.61 -14.69
C GLU A 209 12.13 15.06 -13.35
N ARG A 210 11.38 14.17 -12.68
CA ARG A 210 10.65 14.42 -11.43
C ARG A 210 11.32 13.75 -10.23
N THR A 211 12.49 13.15 -10.43
CA THR A 211 13.17 12.34 -9.44
C THR A 211 14.43 13.04 -8.94
N LYS A 212 14.54 13.18 -7.62
CA LYS A 212 15.78 13.57 -6.94
C LYS A 212 16.44 12.29 -6.40
N ARG A 213 17.59 11.94 -6.96
CA ARG A 213 18.40 10.79 -6.55
C ARG A 213 19.45 11.20 -5.53
N LYS A 214 19.83 10.28 -4.65
CA LYS A 214 20.99 10.38 -3.76
C LYS A 214 22.06 9.39 -4.19
N ASP A 215 23.31 9.64 -3.79
CA ASP A 215 24.47 8.81 -4.14
C ASP A 215 24.35 7.36 -3.67
N ASP A 216 23.56 7.12 -2.62
CA ASP A 216 23.34 5.80 -2.03
C ASP A 216 22.28 4.96 -2.78
N GLY A 217 21.76 5.47 -3.89
CA GLY A 217 20.75 4.83 -4.72
C GLY A 217 19.32 4.99 -4.22
N SER A 218 19.08 5.74 -3.15
CA SER A 218 17.74 6.19 -2.76
C SER A 218 17.24 7.33 -3.65
N PHE A 219 15.93 7.50 -3.73
CA PHE A 219 15.35 8.60 -4.50
C PHE A 219 13.99 9.06 -3.96
N VAL A 220 13.61 10.27 -4.35
CA VAL A 220 12.27 10.80 -4.16
C VAL A 220 11.75 11.32 -5.50
N SER A 221 10.61 10.81 -5.95
CA SER A 221 9.88 11.31 -7.13
C SER A 221 8.60 12.02 -6.67
N ILE A 222 8.32 13.21 -7.21
CA ILE A 222 7.12 13.99 -6.84
C ILE A 222 6.36 14.42 -8.09
N VAL A 223 5.05 14.22 -8.07
CA VAL A 223 4.11 14.63 -9.10
C VAL A 223 3.05 15.51 -8.48
N THR A 224 2.80 16.65 -9.11
CA THR A 224 1.77 17.61 -8.69
C THR A 224 0.74 17.79 -9.79
N ALA A 225 -0.54 17.81 -9.45
CA ALA A 225 -1.63 18.07 -10.39
C ALA A 225 -2.74 18.90 -9.74
N LYS A 226 -3.60 19.53 -10.55
CA LYS A 226 -4.83 20.17 -10.07
C LYS A 226 -5.83 19.10 -9.60
N PRO A 227 -6.72 19.36 -8.63
CA PRO A 227 -6.93 20.63 -7.91
C PRO A 227 -5.84 20.98 -6.87
N ASP A 228 -5.39 20.02 -6.07
CA ASP A 228 -4.21 20.10 -5.19
C ASP A 228 -3.76 18.66 -4.88
N ILE A 229 -3.29 17.96 -5.90
CA ILE A 229 -2.85 16.56 -5.82
C ILE A 229 -1.33 16.54 -5.73
N ILE A 230 -0.80 15.86 -4.71
CA ILE A 230 0.63 15.52 -4.62
C ILE A 230 0.75 14.01 -4.48
N ILE A 231 1.45 13.40 -5.43
CA ILE A 231 1.82 11.99 -5.41
C ILE A 231 3.32 11.91 -5.25
N ARG A 232 3.77 11.25 -4.18
CA ARG A 232 5.18 11.11 -3.82
C ARG A 232 5.55 9.64 -3.83
N GLN A 233 6.68 9.31 -4.44
CA GLN A 233 7.33 8.01 -4.31
C GLN A 233 8.69 8.21 -3.65
N GLU A 234 8.99 7.40 -2.63
CA GLU A 234 10.27 7.38 -1.96
C GLU A 234 10.82 5.96 -1.96
N LEU A 235 12.00 5.80 -2.56
CA LEU A 235 12.79 4.58 -2.43
C LEU A 235 13.89 4.83 -1.42
N VAL A 236 13.88 4.11 -0.30
CA VAL A 236 14.95 4.13 0.70
C VAL A 236 15.94 3.01 0.45
N ARG A 237 17.21 3.21 0.84
CA ARG A 237 18.26 2.21 0.64
C ARG A 237 18.01 0.93 1.43
N TYR A 238 17.55 1.07 2.67
CA TYR A 238 17.32 -0.04 3.60
C TYR A 238 15.96 0.10 4.27
N GLY A 239 15.23 -1.01 4.39
CA GLY A 239 14.06 -1.11 5.26
C GLY A 239 14.45 -1.15 6.75
N GLY A 240 13.46 -1.01 7.63
CA GLY A 240 13.63 -1.00 9.09
C GLY A 240 14.16 -2.29 9.72
N VAL A 241 14.49 -3.32 8.93
CA VAL A 241 15.17 -4.52 9.41
C VAL A 241 16.68 -4.32 9.28
N LYS A 242 17.28 -3.68 10.29
CA LYS A 242 18.72 -3.85 10.57
C LYS A 242 18.87 -4.99 11.58
N GLY A 243 19.54 -6.07 11.18
CA GLY A 243 20.00 -7.09 12.12
C GLY A 243 20.07 -8.52 11.58
N VAL A 244 20.79 -8.76 10.47
CA VAL A 244 21.94 -9.70 10.39
C VAL A 244 22.90 -9.15 9.34
#